data_AF-A0A7J9W3V1-F1
#
_entry.id   AF-A0A7J9W3V1-F1
#
_cell.length_a   1.000
_cell.length_b   1.000
_cell.length_c   1.000
_cell.angle_alpha   90.00
_cell.angle_beta   90.00
_cell.angle_gamma   90.00
#
_symmetry.space_group_name_H-M   'P 1'
#
loop_
_entity.id
_entity.type
_entity.pdbx_description
1 polymer ?
#
loop_
_entity_poly.entity_id
_entity_poly.type
_entity_poly.pdbx_seq_one_letter_code
_entity_poly.pdbx_strand_id
1 'polypeptide(L)'
;MADVRRMLSSEEREEYDELFYYGTHYRDGKRRKPAEIGPKLLDLLRDAEQARKPWASWTLEDALTDGLRAKGNQWCNTKEIVLAHLGGKIVRKAAAYGTRARNPKSGKSEWQRPLWEHMSRDDLIQVIEASTVRSAAEDELRAVARRLLALVDETGSGTVPEALEAKGVTLAEFLALDGGAA
;
A
#
# COMPACT_ATOMS: atom_id res chain seq x y z
N MET A 1 -13.72 -9.37 0.03
CA MET A 1 -13.79 -10.72 0.64
C MET A 1 -12.74 -10.84 1.73
N ALA A 2 -12.92 -11.77 2.69
CA ALA A 2 -11.89 -12.07 3.68
C ALA A 2 -10.68 -12.72 2.96
N ASP A 3 -9.47 -12.28 3.30
CA ASP A 3 -8.21 -12.82 2.80
C ASP A 3 -8.16 -14.35 3.00
N VAL A 4 -8.22 -15.13 1.92
CA VAL A 4 -8.29 -16.61 1.91
C VAL A 4 -7.28 -17.22 2.89
N ARG A 5 -6.07 -16.64 2.93
CA ARG A 5 -4.97 -17.06 3.79
C ARG A 5 -5.31 -17.04 5.29
N ARG A 6 -6.19 -16.17 5.75
CA ARG A 6 -6.59 -16.07 7.18
C ARG A 6 -7.42 -17.27 7.62
N MET A 7 -8.14 -17.90 6.69
CA MET A 7 -9.00 -19.05 6.96
C MET A 7 -8.22 -20.37 6.98
N LEU A 8 -6.98 -20.37 6.48
CA LEU A 8 -6.13 -21.54 6.38
C LEU A 8 -5.49 -21.93 7.72
N SER A 9 -5.25 -23.23 7.91
CA SER A 9 -4.39 -23.75 8.97
C SER A 9 -2.93 -23.32 8.78
N SER A 10 -2.06 -23.54 9.77
CA SER A 10 -0.64 -23.15 9.66
C SER A 10 0.07 -23.83 8.50
N GLU A 11 -0.16 -25.13 8.31
CA GLU A 11 0.46 -25.92 7.24
C GLU A 11 -0.04 -25.48 5.85
N GLU A 12 -1.35 -25.27 5.70
CA GLU A 12 -1.93 -24.75 4.46
C GLU A 12 -1.46 -23.33 4.14
N ARG A 13 -1.15 -22.51 5.16
CA ARG A 13 -0.58 -21.17 4.94
C ARG A 13 0.84 -21.25 4.40
N GLU A 14 1.64 -22.22 4.85
CA GLU A 14 3.00 -22.42 4.36
C GLU A 14 2.97 -22.85 2.88
N GLU A 15 2.14 -23.84 2.55
CA GLU A 15 1.93 -24.27 1.17
C GLU A 15 1.40 -23.14 0.27
N TYR A 16 0.45 -22.36 0.78
CA TYR A 16 -0.09 -21.18 0.10
C TYR A 16 0.99 -20.13 -0.17
N ASP A 17 1.79 -19.79 0.85
CA ASP A 17 2.84 -18.77 0.73
C ASP A 17 3.96 -19.24 -0.20
N GLU A 18 4.33 -20.52 -0.17
CA GLU A 18 5.30 -21.11 -1.09
C GLU A 18 4.82 -21.06 -2.54
N LEU A 19 3.55 -21.39 -2.78
CA LEU A 19 2.93 -21.29 -4.11
C LEU A 19 3.00 -19.86 -4.63
N PHE A 20 2.60 -18.89 -3.81
CA PHE A 20 2.62 -17.47 -4.17
C PHE A 20 4.05 -16.96 -4.39
N TYR A 21 5.02 -17.44 -3.62
CA TYR A 21 6.44 -17.16 -3.86
C TYR A 21 6.87 -17.62 -5.25
N TYR A 22 6.64 -18.89 -5.64
CA TYR A 22 7.01 -19.39 -6.97
C TYR A 22 6.19 -18.80 -8.12
N GLY A 23 4.97 -18.35 -7.83
CA GLY A 23 4.14 -17.60 -8.77
C GLY A 23 4.67 -16.21 -9.07
N THR A 24 5.38 -15.60 -8.12
CA THR A 24 5.90 -14.23 -8.22
C THR A 24 7.41 -14.16 -8.45
N HIS A 25 8.14 -15.24 -8.16
CA HIS A 25 9.60 -15.34 -8.25
C HIS A 25 10.04 -16.54 -9.09
N TYR A 26 11.21 -16.42 -9.70
CA TYR A 26 11.93 -17.55 -10.28
C TYR A 26 12.63 -18.35 -9.16
N ARG A 27 13.15 -19.53 -9.51
CA ARG A 27 13.86 -20.40 -8.54
C ARG A 27 15.13 -19.78 -7.97
N ASP A 28 15.74 -18.83 -8.69
CA ASP A 28 16.90 -18.06 -8.20
C ASP A 28 16.51 -16.91 -7.26
N GLY A 29 15.23 -16.80 -6.90
CA GLY A 29 14.69 -15.78 -6.03
C GLY A 29 14.50 -14.42 -6.69
N LYS A 30 14.79 -14.26 -8.00
CA LYS A 30 14.48 -13.01 -8.70
C LYS A 30 12.99 -12.89 -8.95
N ARG A 31 12.47 -11.68 -8.78
CA ARG A 31 11.08 -11.38 -9.08
C ARG A 31 10.79 -11.52 -10.58
N ARG A 32 9.68 -12.18 -10.91
CA ARG A 32 9.18 -12.31 -12.29
C ARG A 32 8.71 -10.98 -12.83
N LYS A 33 8.69 -10.84 -14.16
CA LYS A 33 8.12 -9.64 -14.79
C LYS A 33 6.61 -9.59 -14.50
N PRO A 34 6.01 -8.40 -14.36
CA PRO A 34 4.59 -8.27 -14.04
C PRO A 34 3.63 -9.01 -14.98
N ALA A 35 4.01 -9.16 -16.26
CA ALA A 35 3.21 -9.88 -17.26
C ALA A 35 3.21 -11.41 -17.05
N GLU A 36 4.20 -11.97 -16.34
CA GLU A 36 4.36 -13.42 -16.15
C GLU A 36 3.70 -13.93 -14.87
N ILE A 37 3.47 -13.04 -13.90
CA ILE A 37 2.95 -13.40 -12.56
C ILE A 37 1.55 -14.02 -12.66
N GLY A 38 0.64 -13.40 -13.41
CA GLY A 38 -0.74 -13.88 -13.54
C GLY A 38 -0.82 -15.28 -14.16
N PRO A 39 -0.24 -15.51 -15.34
CA PRO A 39 -0.18 -16.84 -15.96
C PRO A 39 0.47 -17.88 -15.06
N LYS A 40 1.61 -17.54 -14.42
CA LYS A 40 2.31 -18.52 -13.59
C LYS A 40 1.52 -18.91 -12.33
N LEU A 41 0.86 -17.94 -11.68
CA LEU A 41 -0.02 -18.23 -10.55
C LEU A 41 -1.22 -19.08 -10.96
N LEU A 42 -1.80 -18.85 -12.15
CA LEU A 42 -2.91 -19.65 -12.65
C LEU A 42 -2.50 -21.12 -12.81
N ASP A 43 -1.34 -21.37 -13.42
CA ASP A 43 -0.83 -22.73 -13.60
C ASP A 43 -0.64 -23.43 -12.25
N LEU A 44 0.04 -22.76 -11.31
CA LEU A 44 0.30 -23.34 -9.98
C LEU A 44 -0.97 -23.59 -9.16
N LEU A 45 -1.95 -22.68 -9.25
CA LEU A 45 -3.24 -22.85 -8.55
C LEU A 45 -4.06 -23.99 -9.16
N ARG A 46 -3.99 -24.20 -10.48
CA ARG A 46 -4.62 -25.37 -11.13
C ARG A 46 -3.97 -26.67 -10.70
N ASP A 47 -2.64 -26.71 -10.58
CA ASP A 47 -1.93 -27.88 -10.06
C ASP A 47 -2.36 -28.18 -8.60
N ALA A 48 -2.48 -27.15 -7.76
CA ALA A 48 -2.95 -27.28 -6.38
C ALA A 48 -4.42 -27.74 -6.29
N GLU A 49 -5.29 -27.23 -7.18
CA GLU A 49 -6.68 -27.69 -7.29
C GLU A 49 -6.77 -29.16 -7.69
N GLN A 50 -5.95 -29.61 -8.66
CA GLN A 50 -5.85 -31.02 -9.04
C GLN A 50 -5.32 -31.89 -7.90
N ALA A 51 -4.42 -31.37 -7.08
CA ALA A 51 -3.96 -31.99 -5.83
C ALA A 51 -5.00 -31.94 -4.69
N ARG A 52 -6.24 -31.51 -4.99
CA ARG A 52 -7.38 -31.41 -4.06
C ARG A 52 -7.13 -30.48 -2.88
N LYS A 53 -6.39 -29.39 -3.08
CA LYS A 53 -6.22 -28.32 -2.10
C LYS A 53 -7.41 -27.34 -2.20
N PRO A 54 -8.37 -27.33 -1.25
CA PRO A 54 -9.62 -26.57 -1.39
C PRO A 54 -9.39 -25.06 -1.47
N TRP A 55 -8.33 -24.57 -0.83
CA TRP A 55 -7.96 -23.17 -0.83
C TRP A 55 -7.52 -22.63 -2.19
N ALA A 56 -7.12 -23.51 -3.12
CA ALA A 56 -6.74 -23.10 -4.47
C ALA A 56 -7.96 -22.61 -5.26
N SER A 57 -9.08 -23.34 -5.21
CA SER A 57 -10.34 -22.94 -5.85
C SER A 57 -10.88 -21.64 -5.25
N TRP A 58 -10.85 -21.48 -3.92
CA TRP A 58 -11.25 -20.22 -3.27
C TRP A 58 -10.36 -19.04 -3.72
N THR A 59 -9.06 -19.28 -3.91
CA THR A 59 -8.13 -18.26 -4.38
C THR A 59 -8.39 -17.87 -5.83
N LEU A 60 -8.74 -18.83 -6.69
CA LEU A 60 -9.12 -18.59 -8.08
C LEU A 60 -10.44 -17.81 -8.18
N GLU A 61 -11.44 -18.16 -7.38
CA GLU A 61 -12.72 -17.43 -7.28
C GLU A 61 -12.51 -15.99 -6.80
N ASP A 62 -11.73 -15.80 -5.74
CA ASP A 62 -11.39 -14.47 -5.21
C ASP A 62 -10.57 -13.65 -6.23
N ALA A 63 -9.83 -14.29 -7.13
CA ALA A 63 -9.09 -13.64 -8.20
C ALA A 63 -9.94 -13.21 -9.41
N LEU A 64 -11.22 -13.60 -9.49
CA LEU A 64 -12.12 -13.15 -10.56
C LEU A 64 -12.37 -11.64 -10.52
N THR A 65 -12.24 -11.01 -9.35
CA THR A 65 -12.49 -9.57 -9.17
C THR A 65 -11.26 -8.74 -9.56
N ASP A 66 -10.11 -9.03 -8.94
CA ASP A 66 -8.91 -8.18 -9.04
C ASP A 66 -7.83 -8.74 -10.00
N GLY A 67 -7.96 -10.00 -10.39
CA GLY A 67 -6.98 -10.73 -11.19
C GLY A 67 -5.79 -11.26 -10.39
N LEU A 68 -5.24 -12.39 -10.86
CA LEU A 68 -4.13 -13.09 -10.20
C LEU A 68 -2.84 -12.26 -10.11
N ARG A 69 -2.58 -11.38 -11.08
CA ARG A 69 -1.44 -10.45 -11.02
C ARG A 69 -1.53 -9.51 -9.81
N ALA A 70 -2.72 -8.94 -9.57
CA ALA A 70 -2.93 -8.02 -8.46
C ALA A 70 -2.76 -8.76 -7.12
N LYS A 71 -3.29 -9.98 -7.02
CA LYS A 71 -3.08 -10.84 -5.84
C LYS A 71 -1.62 -11.19 -5.59
N GLY A 72 -0.87 -11.57 -6.63
CA GLY A 72 0.56 -11.83 -6.51
C GLY A 72 1.33 -10.61 -5.99
N ASN A 73 1.02 -9.42 -6.52
CA ASN A 73 1.63 -8.17 -6.05
C ASN A 73 1.20 -7.80 -4.62
N GLN A 74 -0.07 -8.02 -4.26
CA GLN A 74 -0.57 -7.80 -2.90
C GLN A 74 0.11 -8.73 -1.91
N TRP A 75 0.26 -10.02 -2.25
CA TRP A 75 1.01 -10.98 -1.46
C TRP A 75 2.47 -10.52 -1.31
N CYS A 76 3.12 -10.06 -2.39
CA CYS A 76 4.47 -9.50 -2.27
C CYS A 76 4.52 -8.30 -1.30
N ASN A 77 3.58 -7.36 -1.40
CA ASN A 77 3.56 -6.18 -0.55
C ASN A 77 3.24 -6.48 0.93
N THR A 78 2.55 -7.58 1.22
CA THR A 78 2.04 -7.88 2.57
C THR A 78 2.75 -9.05 3.26
N LYS A 79 3.30 -9.99 2.48
CA LYS A 79 3.79 -11.31 2.92
C LYS A 79 5.13 -11.70 2.35
N GLU A 80 5.59 -11.15 1.21
CA GLU A 80 7.01 -11.23 0.88
C GLU A 80 7.71 -10.60 2.08
N ILE A 81 8.31 -11.49 2.86
CA ILE A 81 9.25 -11.16 3.88
C ILE A 81 10.40 -10.58 3.06
N VAL A 82 10.30 -9.30 2.65
CA VAL A 82 11.42 -8.62 2.03
C VAL A 82 12.40 -8.50 3.17
N LEU A 83 13.31 -9.45 3.16
CA LEU A 83 14.52 -9.50 3.92
C LEU A 83 15.41 -8.42 3.29
N ALA A 84 15.25 -7.19 3.79
CA ALA A 84 16.15 -6.12 3.44
C ALA A 84 17.50 -6.42 4.12
N HIS A 85 18.57 -6.40 3.33
CA HIS A 85 19.93 -6.40 3.87
C HIS A 85 20.22 -5.00 4.43
N LEU A 86 20.34 -4.90 5.75
CA LEU A 86 20.70 -3.68 6.47
C LEU A 86 21.97 -3.97 7.29
N GLY A 87 23.11 -3.41 6.88
CA GLY A 87 24.39 -3.61 7.60
C GLY A 87 24.79 -5.07 7.79
N GLY A 88 24.51 -5.95 6.82
CA GLY A 88 24.82 -7.38 6.89
C GLY A 88 23.79 -8.24 7.64
N LYS A 89 22.70 -7.66 8.15
CA LYS A 89 21.58 -8.39 8.75
C LYS A 89 20.35 -8.36 7.86
N ILE A 90 19.56 -9.42 7.98
CA ILE A 90 18.37 -9.67 7.18
C ILE A 90 17.13 -9.33 8.03
N VAL A 91 16.38 -8.27 7.67
CA VAL A 91 15.20 -7.79 8.44
C VAL A 91 13.92 -7.68 7.59
N ARG A 92 12.75 -7.84 8.21
CA ARG A 92 11.43 -7.77 7.54
C ARG A 92 11.11 -6.34 7.07
N LYS A 93 10.57 -6.16 5.87
CA LYS A 93 10.14 -4.87 5.27
C LYS A 93 9.35 -3.96 6.21
N ALA A 94 8.37 -4.52 6.93
CA ALA A 94 7.54 -3.77 7.88
C ALA A 94 8.37 -3.13 9.02
N ALA A 95 9.47 -3.77 9.42
CA ALA A 95 10.43 -3.25 10.39
C ALA A 95 11.44 -2.28 9.74
N ALA A 96 11.71 -2.43 8.44
CA ALA A 96 12.64 -1.57 7.68
C ALA A 96 12.01 -0.23 7.24
N TYR A 97 10.71 -0.20 6.90
CA TYR A 97 10.05 0.98 6.32
C TYR A 97 9.08 1.70 7.26
N GLY A 98 8.90 1.19 8.49
CA GLY A 98 7.94 1.73 9.45
C GLY A 98 6.49 1.39 9.08
N THR A 99 5.78 0.67 9.94
CA THR A 99 4.36 0.36 9.75
C THR A 99 3.46 1.43 10.37
N ARG A 100 2.39 1.84 9.68
CA ARG A 100 1.24 2.49 10.34
C ARG A 100 0.63 1.52 11.35
N ALA A 101 0.81 1.79 12.64
CA ALA A 101 0.18 1.07 13.73
C ALA A 101 -0.79 2.00 14.46
N ARG A 102 -1.90 1.46 14.96
CA ARG A 102 -2.83 2.23 15.78
C ARG A 102 -2.19 2.49 17.14
N ASN A 103 -2.00 3.76 17.50
CA ASN A 103 -1.51 4.13 18.82
C ASN A 103 -2.58 3.76 19.86
N PRO A 104 -2.26 2.91 20.85
CA PRO A 104 -3.24 2.40 21.81
C PRO A 104 -3.73 3.46 22.80
N LYS A 105 -3.04 4.60 22.94
CA LYS A 105 -3.44 5.71 23.81
C LYS A 105 -4.25 6.78 23.07
N SER A 106 -3.84 7.13 21.84
CA SER A 106 -4.51 8.18 21.04
C SER A 106 -5.60 7.63 20.12
N GLY A 107 -5.61 6.32 19.88
CA GLY A 107 -6.52 5.65 18.94
C GLY A 107 -6.26 5.95 17.46
N LYS A 108 -5.28 6.82 17.15
CA LYS A 108 -4.93 7.28 15.80
C LYS A 108 -3.93 6.33 15.13
N SER A 109 -4.00 6.19 13.81
CA SER A 109 -3.02 5.45 13.03
C SER A 109 -1.74 6.28 12.89
N GLU A 110 -0.67 5.85 13.53
CA GLU A 110 0.63 6.53 13.55
C GLU A 110 1.69 5.65 12.87
N TRP A 111 2.61 6.26 12.13
CA TRP A 111 3.74 5.55 11.55
C TRP A 111 4.74 5.18 12.66
N GLN A 112 4.97 3.88 12.89
CA GLN A 112 6.03 3.41 13.76
C GLN A 112 7.39 3.74 13.14
N ARG A 113 8.31 4.21 13.98
CA ARG A 113 9.65 4.61 13.54
C ARG A 113 10.42 3.36 13.07
N PRO A 114 10.99 3.35 11.85
CA PRO A 114 11.96 2.32 11.47
C PRO A 114 13.17 2.38 12.41
N LEU A 115 13.93 1.29 12.51
CA LEU A 115 15.10 1.13 13.38
C LEU A 115 16.23 2.12 13.02
N TRP A 116 16.10 3.38 13.43
CA TRP A 116 17.06 4.48 13.20
C TRP A 116 18.48 4.09 13.57
N GLU A 117 18.63 3.29 14.63
CA GLU A 117 19.88 2.80 15.21
C GLU A 117 20.71 1.89 14.30
N HIS A 118 20.17 1.44 13.16
CA HIS A 118 20.86 0.54 12.24
C HIS A 118 20.92 1.05 10.79
N MET A 119 20.40 2.25 10.53
CA MET A 119 20.40 2.83 9.19
C MET A 119 21.79 3.27 8.77
N SER A 120 22.17 2.99 7.52
CA SER A 120 23.36 3.58 6.91
C SER A 120 23.11 5.05 6.58
N ARG A 121 24.18 5.80 6.28
CA ARG A 121 24.08 7.22 5.86
C ARG A 121 23.18 7.38 4.64
N ASP A 122 23.27 6.48 3.67
CA ASP A 122 22.49 6.57 2.44
C ASP A 122 21.02 6.24 2.68
N ASP A 123 20.72 5.32 3.61
CA ASP A 123 19.34 5.06 4.06
C ASP A 123 18.74 6.30 4.74
N LEU A 124 19.52 7.00 5.56
CA LEU A 124 19.09 8.22 6.23
C LEU A 124 18.81 9.34 5.22
N ILE A 125 19.62 9.48 4.17
CA ILE A 125 19.40 10.44 3.08
C ILE A 125 18.07 10.12 2.36
N GLN A 126 17.84 8.86 1.99
CA GLN A 126 16.59 8.46 1.34
C GLN A 126 15.36 8.71 2.22
N VAL A 127 15.48 8.48 3.53
CA VAL A 127 14.39 8.80 4.48
C VAL A 127 14.15 10.29 4.57
N ILE A 128 15.21 11.11 4.60
CA ILE A 128 15.09 12.57 4.59
C ILE A 128 14.40 13.02 3.31
N GLU A 129 14.87 12.63 2.14
CA GLU A 129 14.29 13.00 0.85
C GLU A 129 12.81 12.59 0.74
N ALA A 130 12.49 11.34 1.08
CA ALA A 130 11.11 10.85 1.07
C ALA A 130 10.23 11.60 2.08
N SER A 131 10.77 11.95 3.25
CA SER A 131 10.05 12.73 4.26
C SER A 131 9.81 14.17 3.82
N THR A 132 10.79 14.80 3.17
CA THR A 132 10.70 16.17 2.66
C THR A 132 9.65 16.28 1.57
N VAL A 133 9.67 15.35 0.60
CA VAL A 133 8.65 15.30 -0.47
C VAL A 133 7.25 15.11 0.12
N ARG A 134 7.10 14.22 1.10
CA ARG A 134 5.82 13.99 1.78
C ARG A 134 5.36 15.21 2.58
N SER A 135 6.26 15.86 3.32
CA SER A 135 5.95 17.07 4.08
C SER A 135 5.48 18.20 3.16
N ALA A 136 6.16 18.41 2.03
CA ALA A 136 5.73 19.39 1.04
C ALA A 136 4.31 19.10 0.51
N ALA A 137 4.04 17.85 0.14
CA ALA A 137 2.69 17.44 -0.31
C ALA A 137 1.62 17.57 0.80
N GLU A 138 1.96 17.27 2.05
CA GLU A 138 1.05 17.47 3.19
C GLU A 138 0.78 18.95 3.47
N ASP A 139 1.77 19.82 3.31
CA ASP A 139 1.62 21.27 3.51
C ASP A 139 0.77 21.89 2.39
N GLU A 140 0.94 21.45 1.13
CA GLU A 140 0.05 21.81 0.02
C GLU A 140 -1.39 21.38 0.31
N LEU A 141 -1.58 20.13 0.75
CA LEU A 141 -2.91 19.61 1.11
C LEU A 141 -3.54 20.42 2.25
N ARG A 142 -2.76 20.78 3.28
CA ARG A 142 -3.24 21.63 4.39
C ARG A 142 -3.62 23.02 3.90
N ALA A 143 -2.85 23.60 2.99
CA ALA A 143 -3.15 24.90 2.40
C ALA A 143 -4.48 24.84 1.63
N VAL A 144 -4.67 23.83 0.78
CA VAL A 144 -5.93 23.59 0.06
C VAL A 144 -7.09 23.38 1.03
N ALA A 145 -6.93 22.54 2.05
CA ALA A 145 -7.96 22.29 3.04
C ALA A 145 -8.37 23.55 3.82
N ARG A 146 -7.42 24.42 4.17
CA ARG A 146 -7.69 25.71 4.82
C ARG A 146 -8.47 26.65 3.89
N ARG A 147 -8.12 26.70 2.60
CA ARG A 147 -8.83 27.52 1.61
C ARG A 147 -10.27 27.04 1.43
N LEU A 148 -10.47 25.73 1.32
CA LEU A 148 -11.80 25.14 1.22
C LEU A 148 -12.62 25.35 2.49
N LEU A 149 -12.00 25.28 3.67
CA LEU A 149 -12.67 25.58 4.93
C LEU A 149 -13.09 27.05 5.01
N ALA A 150 -12.21 27.99 4.63
CA ALA A 150 -12.52 29.41 4.59
C ALA A 150 -13.67 29.72 3.63
N LEU A 151 -13.72 29.05 2.48
CA LEU A 151 -14.83 29.15 1.52
C LEU A 151 -16.16 28.69 2.15
N VAL A 152 -16.15 27.56 2.86
CA VAL A 152 -17.33 27.03 3.57
C VAL A 152 -17.77 27.98 4.68
N ASP A 153 -16.83 28.51 5.47
CA ASP A 153 -17.11 29.47 6.55
C ASP A 153 -17.65 30.80 6.01
N GLU A 154 -17.11 31.30 4.89
CA GLU A 154 -17.55 32.55 4.25
C GLU A 154 -18.97 32.47 3.69
N THR A 155 -19.32 31.31 3.12
CA THR A 155 -20.64 31.07 2.49
C THR A 155 -21.69 30.60 3.49
N GLY A 156 -21.28 30.15 4.68
CA GLY A 156 -22.16 29.53 5.67
C GLY A 156 -22.72 28.17 5.23
N SER A 157 -22.14 27.55 4.21
CA SER A 157 -22.55 26.26 3.68
C SER A 157 -22.14 25.10 4.60
N GLY A 158 -22.79 23.94 4.49
CA GLY A 158 -22.40 22.75 5.26
C GLY A 158 -21.31 21.93 4.56
N THR A 159 -21.15 22.11 3.24
CA THR A 159 -20.24 21.33 2.42
C THR A 159 -19.51 22.20 1.37
N VAL A 160 -18.37 21.71 0.89
CA VAL A 160 -17.57 22.40 -0.16
C VAL A 160 -18.35 22.54 -1.48
N PRO A 161 -19.09 21.54 -1.99
CA PRO A 161 -19.88 21.72 -3.21
C PRO A 161 -20.94 22.82 -3.11
N GLU A 162 -21.67 22.89 -1.98
CA GLU A 162 -22.66 23.95 -1.72
C GLU A 162 -21.98 25.33 -1.72
N ALA A 163 -20.82 25.44 -1.09
CA ALA A 163 -20.07 26.70 -1.01
C ALA A 163 -19.57 27.16 -2.40
N LEU A 164 -19.10 26.22 -3.23
CA LEU A 164 -18.68 26.48 -4.61
C LEU A 164 -19.86 26.93 -5.48
N GLU A 165 -21.02 26.27 -5.34
CA GLU A 165 -22.27 26.65 -6.01
C GLU A 165 -22.73 28.05 -5.59
N ALA A 166 -22.68 28.37 -4.30
CA ALA A 166 -23.01 29.70 -3.78
C ALA A 166 -22.10 30.81 -4.33
N LYS A 167 -20.83 30.49 -4.64
CA LYS A 167 -19.88 31.39 -5.30
C LYS A 167 -19.94 31.35 -6.83
N GLY A 168 -20.68 30.40 -7.42
CA GLY A 168 -20.78 30.22 -8.86
C GLY A 168 -19.47 29.83 -9.55
N VAL A 169 -18.56 29.13 -8.85
CA VAL A 169 -17.26 28.71 -9.38
C VAL A 169 -17.06 27.20 -9.24
N THR A 170 -16.29 26.60 -10.15
CA THR A 170 -15.86 25.21 -10.03
C THR A 170 -14.69 25.08 -9.04
N LEU A 171 -14.45 23.85 -8.55
CA LEU A 171 -13.29 23.56 -7.70
C LEU A 171 -11.97 23.92 -8.40
N ALA A 172 -11.85 23.65 -9.71
CA ALA A 172 -10.65 23.96 -10.47
C ALA A 172 -10.41 25.48 -10.56
N GLU A 173 -11.45 26.26 -10.83
CA GLU A 173 -11.37 27.72 -10.87
C GLU A 173 -11.02 28.29 -9.50
N PHE A 174 -11.68 27.83 -8.43
CA PHE A 174 -11.39 28.26 -7.06
C PHE A 174 -9.93 28.00 -6.66
N LEU A 175 -9.41 26.81 -6.99
CA LEU A 175 -8.02 26.48 -6.66
C LEU A 175 -7.02 27.26 -7.52
N ALA A 176 -7.37 27.63 -8.74
CA ALA A 176 -6.53 28.39 -9.67
C ALA A 176 -6.43 29.90 -9.37
N LEU A 177 -7.44 30.50 -8.73
CA LEU A 177 -7.55 31.95 -8.51
C LEU A 177 -6.43 32.59 -7.64
N ASP A 178 -5.66 31.80 -6.88
CA ASP A 178 -4.53 32.31 -6.05
C ASP A 178 -3.15 31.78 -6.49
N GLY A 179 -3.04 31.06 -7.61
CA GLY A 179 -1.74 30.61 -8.14
C GLY A 179 -0.86 31.73 -8.72
N GLY A 180 -1.28 32.99 -8.59
CA GLY A 180 -0.71 34.17 -9.24
C GLY A 180 -0.40 35.34 -8.30
N ALA A 181 -0.04 35.07 -7.05
CA ALA A 181 0.58 36.06 -6.16
C ALA A 181 1.89 35.50 -5.59
N ALA A 182 2.94 35.57 -6.41
CA ALA A 182 4.33 35.50 -5.97
C ALA A 182 4.92 36.92 -5.99
#